data_AF-A0A1M2W8C9-F1
#
_entry.id   AF-A0A1M2W8C9-F1
#
_cell.length_a   1.000
_cell.length_b   1.000
_cell.length_c   1.000
_cell.angle_alpha   90.00
_cell.angle_beta   90.00
_cell.angle_gamma   90.00
#
_symmetry.space_group_name_H-M   'P 1'
#
loop_
_entity.id
_entity.type
_entity.pdbx_description
1 polymer ?
#
loop_
_entity_poly.entity_id
_entity_poly.type
_entity_poly.pdbx_seq_one_letter_code
_entity_poly.pdbx_strand_id
1 'polypeptide(L)'
;MPIAETGERDDECEHPLAAAPVFIDVQRQVASIIKDKILVGYALWEFLSVMNLAHPAINTRDTALFMSFRRTLNQKPNAIIPLQTLVKHFMGRDIGQNGDVPVERARAALDLFRSCEQTWEGIIATGAWPCALPPADYRNFFT
;
A
#
# COMPACT_ATOMS: atom_id res chain seq x y z
N MET A 1 59.51 -23.18 -14.89
CA MET A 1 58.06 -23.28 -14.68
C MET A 1 57.79 -23.45 -13.20
N PRO A 2 57.16 -22.48 -12.54
CA PRO A 2 56.32 -22.74 -11.38
C PRO A 2 54.84 -22.53 -11.72
N ILE A 3 54.03 -23.38 -11.11
CA ILE A 3 52.58 -23.49 -11.18
C ILE A 3 51.92 -22.29 -10.51
N ALA A 4 50.92 -21.70 -11.17
CA ALA A 4 50.08 -20.65 -10.61
C ALA A 4 49.06 -21.28 -9.64
N GLU A 5 49.11 -20.88 -8.37
CA GLU A 5 48.05 -21.16 -7.40
C GLU A 5 46.80 -20.41 -7.84
N THR A 6 45.72 -21.18 -8.03
CA THR A 6 44.40 -20.66 -8.38
C THR A 6 43.79 -20.11 -7.09
N GLY A 7 43.71 -18.78 -6.98
CA GLY A 7 42.93 -18.15 -5.92
C GLY A 7 41.45 -18.41 -6.19
N GLU A 8 40.87 -19.36 -5.45
CA GLU A 8 39.42 -19.40 -5.21
C GLU A 8 39.03 -18.07 -4.57
N ARG A 9 38.34 -17.24 -5.36
CA ARG A 9 37.57 -16.13 -4.83
C ARG A 9 36.34 -16.75 -4.20
N ASP A 10 36.39 -16.87 -2.88
CA ASP A 10 35.20 -17.03 -2.06
C ASP A 10 34.33 -15.79 -2.28
N ASP A 11 33.42 -15.85 -3.24
CA ASP A 11 32.29 -14.92 -3.35
C ASP A 11 31.40 -15.18 -2.11
N GLU A 12 31.75 -14.57 -0.97
CA GLU A 12 30.88 -14.50 0.20
C GLU A 12 29.57 -13.84 -0.24
N CYS A 13 28.54 -14.67 -0.42
CA CYS A 13 27.17 -14.22 -0.61
C CYS A 13 26.73 -13.50 0.68
N GLU A 14 26.97 -12.19 0.76
CA GLU A 14 26.44 -11.32 1.81
C GLU A 14 24.93 -11.55 1.91
N HIS A 15 24.50 -12.14 3.02
CA HIS A 15 23.08 -12.35 3.29
C HIS A 15 22.38 -10.99 3.37
N PRO A 16 21.32 -10.72 2.57
CA PRO A 16 20.68 -9.39 2.46
C PRO A 16 20.20 -8.79 3.79
N LEU A 17 20.03 -9.62 4.82
CA LEU A 17 19.57 -9.24 6.14
C LEU A 17 20.68 -8.64 7.02
N ALA A 18 21.96 -8.88 6.71
CA ALA A 18 23.08 -8.36 7.51
C ALA A 18 23.17 -6.82 7.47
N ALA A 19 22.70 -6.21 6.38
CA ALA A 19 22.63 -4.76 6.20
C ALA A 19 21.22 -4.18 6.40
N ALA A 20 20.24 -4.99 6.85
CA ALA A 20 18.87 -4.53 7.00
C ALA A 20 18.74 -3.59 8.21
N PRO A 21 18.03 -2.45 8.08
CA PRO A 21 17.77 -1.57 9.21
C PRO A 21 16.90 -2.26 10.25
N VAL A 22 17.11 -1.93 11.52
CA VAL A 22 16.25 -2.42 12.61
C VAL A 22 14.84 -1.84 12.47
N PHE A 23 13.83 -2.64 12.81
CA PHE A 23 12.42 -2.30 12.57
C PHE A 23 12.01 -0.96 13.20
N ILE A 24 12.51 -0.67 14.42
CA ILE A 24 12.20 0.58 15.12
C ILE A 24 12.68 1.83 14.36
N ASP A 25 13.81 1.75 13.68
CA ASP A 25 14.34 2.87 12.92
C ASP A 25 13.55 3.07 11.62
N VAL A 26 13.12 1.96 10.99
CA VAL A 26 12.17 2.01 9.86
C VAL A 26 10.84 2.62 10.30
N GLN A 27 10.29 2.23 11.45
CA GLN A 27 9.06 2.81 11.99
C GLN A 27 9.18 4.32 12.18
N ARG A 28 10.29 4.80 12.78
CA ARG A 28 10.55 6.23 12.96
C ARG A 28 10.67 6.96 11.64
N GLN A 29 11.40 6.38 10.68
CA GLN A 29 11.59 6.98 9.37
C GLN A 29 10.25 7.09 8.62
N VAL A 30 9.46 6.01 8.61
CA VAL A 30 8.14 5.99 7.98
C VAL A 30 7.19 6.98 8.64
N ALA A 31 7.15 7.03 9.98
CA ALA A 31 6.34 8.00 10.72
C ALA A 31 6.68 9.43 10.30
N SER A 32 7.98 9.75 10.16
CA SER A 32 8.41 11.07 9.68
C SER A 32 8.03 11.34 8.22
N ILE A 33 8.04 10.32 7.36
CA ILE A 33 7.71 10.47 5.94
C ILE A 33 6.21 10.73 5.75
N ILE A 34 5.35 10.02 6.47
CA ILE A 34 3.89 10.12 6.28
C ILE A 34 3.26 11.29 7.06
N LYS A 35 4.00 11.90 7.99
CA LYS A 35 3.53 13.03 8.79
C LYS A 35 3.11 14.19 7.90
N ASP A 36 1.92 14.74 8.17
CA ASP A 36 1.33 15.89 7.45
C ASP A 36 1.17 15.67 5.94
N LYS A 37 1.19 14.40 5.49
CA LYS A 37 0.98 14.01 4.10
C LYS A 37 -0.37 13.35 3.91
N ILE A 38 -0.79 13.28 2.65
CA ILE A 38 -1.90 12.43 2.23
C ILE A 38 -1.34 11.04 1.93
N LEU A 39 -1.84 10.02 2.62
CA LEU A 39 -1.47 8.63 2.38
C LEU A 39 -2.43 7.98 1.38
N VAL A 40 -1.91 7.62 0.21
CA VAL A 40 -2.66 6.91 -0.84
C VAL A 40 -2.25 5.45 -0.85
N GLY A 41 -3.22 4.53 -0.92
CA GLY A 41 -2.91 3.11 -1.03
C GLY A 41 -4.14 2.23 -1.06
N TYR A 42 -3.93 0.95 -0.79
CA TYR A 42 -4.97 -0.06 -0.72
C TYR A 42 -4.86 -0.77 0.62
N ALA A 43 -5.98 -0.87 1.35
CA ALA A 43 -6.05 -1.51 2.66
C ALA A 43 -5.01 -0.94 3.64
N LEU A 44 -4.96 0.39 3.74
CA LEU A 44 -3.96 1.12 4.53
C LEU A 44 -3.96 0.72 6.00
N TRP A 45 -5.08 0.20 6.52
CA TRP A 45 -5.17 -0.32 7.87
C TRP A 45 -4.19 -1.46 8.16
N GLU A 46 -3.89 -2.32 7.17
CA GLU A 46 -2.94 -3.43 7.34
C GLU A 46 -1.53 -2.86 7.55
N PHE A 47 -1.12 -1.96 6.67
CA PHE A 47 0.17 -1.27 6.77
C PHE A 47 0.31 -0.51 8.08
N LEU A 48 -0.68 0.33 8.43
CA LEU A 48 -0.67 1.13 9.64
C LEU A 48 -0.63 0.24 10.90
N SER A 49 -1.32 -0.90 10.89
CA SER A 49 -1.31 -1.84 12.01
C SER A 49 0.04 -2.50 12.23
N VAL A 50 0.70 -2.96 11.16
CA VAL A 50 2.04 -3.57 11.22
C VAL A 50 3.06 -2.54 11.69
N MET A 51 2.96 -1.31 11.17
CA MET A 51 3.86 -0.22 11.56
C MET A 51 3.54 0.38 12.93
N ASN A 52 2.41 0.01 13.55
CA ASN A 52 1.88 0.62 14.77
C ASN A 52 1.82 2.15 14.68
N LEU A 53 1.31 2.66 13.55
CA LEU A 53 1.16 4.08 13.28
C LEU A 53 -0.31 4.43 13.12
N ALA A 54 -0.68 5.64 13.54
CA ALA A 54 -2.00 6.21 13.27
C ALA A 54 -1.90 7.36 12.27
N HIS A 55 -2.90 7.50 11.42
CA HIS A 55 -2.95 8.57 10.42
C HIS A 55 -4.35 9.18 10.34
N PRO A 56 -4.50 10.51 10.15
CA PRO A 56 -5.82 11.13 10.08
C PRO A 56 -6.66 10.53 8.95
N ALA A 57 -7.89 10.13 9.25
CA ALA A 57 -8.78 9.50 8.26
C ALA A 57 -8.93 10.41 7.03
N ILE A 58 -9.14 11.71 7.24
CA ILE A 58 -9.27 12.72 6.18
C ILE A 58 -8.02 12.85 5.30
N ASN A 59 -6.85 12.44 5.79
CA ASN A 59 -5.60 12.42 5.05
C ASN A 59 -5.32 11.06 4.40
N THR A 60 -6.25 10.10 4.44
CA THR A 60 -6.12 8.82 3.74
C THR A 60 -6.95 8.76 2.48
N ARG A 61 -6.38 8.18 1.41
CA ARG A 61 -7.02 7.82 0.15
C ARG A 61 -6.91 6.30 -0.01
N ASP A 62 -7.69 5.58 0.80
CA ASP A 62 -7.69 4.11 0.80
C ASP A 62 -8.65 3.55 -0.27
N THR A 63 -8.07 3.12 -1.39
CA THR A 63 -8.80 2.56 -2.53
C THR A 63 -9.61 1.31 -2.19
N ALA A 64 -9.27 0.56 -1.14
CA ALA A 64 -10.06 -0.57 -0.69
C ALA A 64 -11.38 -0.14 -0.02
N LEU A 65 -11.43 1.10 0.50
CA LEU A 65 -12.59 1.66 1.18
C LEU A 65 -13.48 2.50 0.28
N PHE A 66 -13.10 2.76 -0.97
CA PHE A 66 -13.86 3.65 -1.85
C PHE A 66 -15.24 3.08 -2.21
N MET A 67 -16.31 3.80 -1.85
CA MET A 67 -17.68 3.31 -2.08
C MET A 67 -18.05 3.21 -3.57
N SER A 68 -17.51 4.09 -4.42
CA SER A 68 -17.84 4.12 -5.85
C SER A 68 -17.39 2.84 -6.57
N PHE A 69 -16.23 2.27 -6.23
CA PHE A 69 -15.78 0.99 -6.80
C PHE A 69 -16.76 -0.14 -6.49
N ARG A 70 -17.28 -0.19 -5.25
CA ARG A 70 -18.27 -1.19 -4.84
C ARG A 70 -19.56 -1.04 -5.61
N ARG A 71 -20.03 0.20 -5.77
CA ARG A 71 -21.25 0.50 -6.52
C ARG A 71 -21.13 0.07 -7.98
N THR A 72 -20.01 0.38 -8.63
CA THR A 72 -19.75 0.01 -10.03
C THR A 72 -19.68 -1.50 -10.21
N LEU A 73 -19.13 -2.23 -9.23
CA LEU A 73 -19.02 -3.69 -9.26
C LEU A 73 -20.23 -4.42 -8.65
N ASN A 74 -21.33 -3.70 -8.36
CA ASN A 74 -22.55 -4.23 -7.72
C ASN A 74 -22.27 -5.03 -6.43
N GLN A 75 -21.24 -4.64 -5.67
CA GLN A 75 -20.85 -5.30 -4.42
C GLN A 75 -21.58 -4.70 -3.21
N LYS A 76 -21.65 -5.47 -2.12
CA LYS A 76 -22.19 -5.00 -0.84
C LYS A 76 -21.38 -3.80 -0.32
N PRO A 77 -21.99 -2.84 0.40
CA PRO A 77 -21.29 -1.66 0.91
C PRO A 77 -20.05 -1.95 1.77
N ASN A 78 -20.07 -3.06 2.51
CA ASN A 78 -18.98 -3.47 3.40
C ASN A 78 -18.04 -4.52 2.79
N ALA A 79 -18.22 -4.89 1.51
CA ALA A 79 -17.33 -5.83 0.85
C ALA A 79 -15.96 -5.20 0.60
N ILE A 80 -14.88 -5.92 0.94
CA ILE A 80 -13.53 -5.55 0.53
C ILE A 80 -13.23 -6.29 -0.76
N ILE A 81 -12.98 -5.54 -1.83
CA ILE A 81 -12.74 -6.08 -3.18
C ILE A 81 -11.23 -6.18 -3.37
N PRO A 82 -10.67 -7.35 -3.71
CA PRO A 82 -9.22 -7.51 -3.90
C PRO A 82 -8.64 -6.50 -4.88
N LEU A 83 -7.44 -6.00 -4.58
CA LEU A 83 -6.72 -5.05 -5.43
C LEU A 83 -6.58 -5.57 -6.87
N GLN A 84 -6.28 -6.85 -7.05
CA GLN A 84 -6.17 -7.48 -8.38
C GLN A 84 -7.47 -7.36 -9.17
N THR A 85 -8.62 -7.57 -8.52
CA THR A 85 -9.94 -7.43 -9.16
C THR A 85 -10.22 -6.00 -9.55
N LEU A 86 -9.90 -5.03 -8.68
CA LEU A 86 -10.06 -3.61 -8.98
C LEU A 86 -9.18 -3.19 -10.16
N VAL A 87 -7.89 -3.52 -10.13
CA VAL A 87 -6.94 -3.16 -11.19
C VAL A 87 -7.33 -3.81 -12.52
N LYS A 88 -7.71 -5.08 -12.50
CA LYS A 88 -8.18 -5.77 -13.70
C LYS A 88 -9.42 -5.11 -14.30
N HIS A 89 -10.40 -4.76 -13.46
CA HIS A 89 -11.65 -4.19 -13.93
C HIS A 89 -11.51 -2.74 -14.41
N PHE A 90 -10.83 -1.88 -13.63
CA PHE A 90 -10.75 -0.45 -13.90
C PHE A 90 -9.57 -0.05 -14.78
N MET A 91 -8.52 -0.87 -14.83
CA MET A 91 -7.28 -0.54 -15.58
C MET A 91 -6.97 -1.55 -16.69
N GLY A 92 -7.72 -2.64 -16.81
CA GLY A 92 -7.55 -3.62 -17.88
C GLY A 92 -6.22 -4.39 -17.84
N ARG A 93 -5.55 -4.45 -16.68
CA ARG A 93 -4.27 -5.15 -16.51
C ARG A 93 -4.30 -6.08 -15.30
N ASP A 94 -3.55 -7.17 -15.38
CA ASP A 94 -3.31 -8.07 -14.26
C ASP A 94 -2.07 -7.62 -13.47
N ILE A 95 -2.03 -7.92 -12.16
CA ILE A 95 -0.90 -7.68 -11.27
C ILE A 95 -0.65 -8.92 -10.40
N GLY A 96 0.52 -9.04 -9.78
CA GLY A 96 0.84 -10.16 -8.89
C GLY A 96 1.11 -11.48 -9.61
N GLN A 97 1.38 -11.45 -10.91
CA GLN A 97 1.71 -12.65 -11.70
C GLN A 97 3.02 -13.31 -11.22
N ASN A 98 3.93 -12.51 -10.65
CA ASN A 98 5.23 -12.95 -10.13
C ASN A 98 5.26 -12.97 -8.59
N GLY A 99 4.09 -13.12 -7.94
CA GLY A 99 3.95 -13.05 -6.49
C GLY A 99 3.63 -11.65 -5.98
N ASP A 100 3.58 -11.50 -4.66
CA ASP A 100 3.22 -10.23 -4.01
C ASP A 100 4.44 -9.29 -3.96
N VAL A 101 4.57 -8.44 -4.98
CA VAL A 101 5.63 -7.43 -5.07
C VAL A 101 5.10 -6.09 -4.51
N PRO A 102 5.61 -5.61 -3.34
CA PRO A 102 5.06 -4.43 -2.67
C PRO A 102 5.05 -3.17 -3.53
N VAL A 103 6.10 -2.97 -4.33
CA VAL A 103 6.24 -1.81 -5.23
C VAL A 103 5.19 -1.85 -6.35
N GLU A 104 4.88 -3.03 -6.89
CA GLU A 104 3.84 -3.19 -7.91
C GLU A 104 2.47 -2.83 -7.33
N ARG A 105 2.16 -3.34 -6.14
CA ARG A 105 0.89 -3.06 -5.44
C ARG A 105 0.73 -1.58 -5.11
N ALA A 106 1.78 -0.93 -4.59
CA ALA A 106 1.76 0.49 -4.29
C ALA A 106 1.49 1.33 -5.55
N ARG A 107 2.15 0.99 -6.68
CA ARG A 107 1.90 1.65 -7.97
C ARG A 107 0.47 1.42 -8.46
N ALA A 108 -0.02 0.19 -8.38
CA ALA A 108 -1.38 -0.15 -8.81
C ALA A 108 -2.46 0.56 -7.97
N ALA A 109 -2.27 0.68 -6.66
CA ALA A 109 -3.18 1.43 -5.79
C ALA A 109 -3.16 2.94 -6.10
N LEU A 110 -1.97 3.51 -6.37
CA LEU A 110 -1.85 4.91 -6.79
C LEU A 110 -2.50 5.16 -8.15
N ASP A 111 -2.32 4.26 -9.11
CA ASP A 111 -2.94 4.34 -10.43
C ASP A 111 -4.48 4.28 -10.30
N LEU A 112 -5.01 3.37 -9.47
CA LEU A 112 -6.45 3.32 -9.16
C LEU A 112 -6.95 4.64 -8.56
N PHE A 113 -6.24 5.20 -7.59
CA PHE A 113 -6.61 6.49 -7.02
C PHE A 113 -6.62 7.59 -8.09
N ARG A 114 -5.57 7.70 -8.90
CA ARG A 114 -5.51 8.69 -10.00
C ARG A 114 -6.67 8.57 -10.98
N SER A 115 -7.13 7.35 -11.25
CA SER A 115 -8.28 7.12 -12.14
C SER A 115 -9.60 7.67 -11.58
N CYS A 116 -9.70 7.85 -10.26
CA CYS A 116 -10.90 8.33 -9.58
C CYS A 116 -10.69 9.62 -8.77
N GLU A 117 -9.51 10.24 -8.84
CA GLU A 117 -9.08 11.37 -8.01
C GLU A 117 -10.07 12.53 -8.06
N GLN A 118 -10.51 12.93 -9.26
CA GLN A 118 -11.47 14.01 -9.42
C GLN A 118 -12.82 13.69 -8.74
N THR A 119 -13.28 12.44 -8.82
CA THR A 119 -14.52 12.01 -8.14
C THR A 119 -14.31 12.02 -6.63
N TRP A 120 -13.17 11.50 -6.17
CA TRP A 120 -12.84 11.37 -4.77
C TRP A 120 -12.74 12.74 -4.09
N GLU A 121 -11.87 13.61 -4.60
CA GLU A 121 -11.63 14.94 -4.03
C GLU A 121 -12.85 15.84 -4.23
N GLY A 122 -13.63 15.64 -5.30
CA GLY A 122 -14.92 16.30 -5.48
C GLY A 122 -15.91 15.98 -4.36
N ILE A 123 -16.00 14.73 -3.91
CA ILE A 123 -16.85 14.34 -2.77
C ILE A 123 -16.33 14.99 -1.48
N ILE A 124 -15.02 14.94 -1.23
CA ILE A 124 -14.42 15.58 -0.03
C ILE A 124 -14.68 17.10 -0.02
N ALA A 125 -14.58 17.77 -1.16
CA ALA A 125 -14.82 19.21 -1.27
C ALA A 125 -16.27 19.62 -0.92
N THR A 126 -17.24 18.69 -1.04
CA THR A 126 -18.62 18.91 -0.58
C THR A 126 -18.81 18.71 0.93
N GLY A 127 -17.77 18.29 1.65
CA GLY A 127 -17.84 17.90 3.06
C GLY A 127 -18.33 16.47 3.30
N ALA A 128 -18.54 15.68 2.23
CA ALA A 128 -18.97 14.30 2.33
C ALA A 128 -17.79 13.33 2.41
N TRP A 129 -18.03 12.13 2.94
CA TRP A 129 -17.02 11.09 3.10
C TRP A 129 -17.18 9.99 2.02
N PRO A 130 -16.19 9.79 1.13
CA PRO A 130 -16.33 8.86 0.00
C PRO A 130 -16.09 7.38 0.34
N CYS A 131 -15.69 7.07 1.57
CA CYS A 131 -15.21 5.75 1.98
C CYS A 131 -16.14 5.03 2.94
N ALA A 132 -16.18 3.70 2.87
CA ALA A 132 -16.74 2.89 3.95
C ALA A 132 -15.81 2.91 5.18
N LEU A 133 -16.34 2.45 6.31
CA LEU A 133 -15.53 2.27 7.50
C LEU A 133 -14.55 1.10 7.31
N PRO A 134 -13.30 1.21 7.84
CA PRO A 134 -12.37 0.10 7.90
C PRO A 134 -12.93 -1.03 8.79
N PRO A 135 -12.36 -2.25 8.71
CA PRO A 135 -12.74 -3.32 9.61
C PRO A 135 -12.56 -2.90 11.08
N ALA A 136 -13.46 -3.35 11.96
CA ALA A 136 -13.62 -2.79 13.31
C ALA A 136 -12.34 -2.86 14.16
N ASP A 137 -11.53 -3.91 13.98
CA ASP A 137 -10.30 -4.15 14.72
C ASP A 137 -9.21 -3.11 14.46
N TYR A 138 -9.34 -2.33 13.37
CA TYR A 138 -8.32 -1.39 12.91
C TYR A 138 -8.68 0.09 13.11
N ARG A 139 -9.79 0.38 13.81
CA ARG A 139 -10.27 1.76 14.00
C ARG A 139 -9.23 2.67 14.66
N ASN A 140 -8.40 2.12 15.54
CA ASN A 140 -7.39 2.88 16.30
C ASN A 140 -6.24 3.42 15.43
N PHE A 141 -6.10 2.94 14.19
CA PHE A 141 -5.08 3.39 13.25
C PHE A 141 -5.54 4.59 12.40
N PHE A 142 -6.81 4.99 12.51
CA PHE A 142 -7.35 6.18 11.87
C PHE A 142 -7.79 7.18 12.93
N THR A 143 -7.18 8.37 12.92
CA THR A 143 -7.48 9.46 13.86
C THR A 143 -8.39 10.52 13.27
#